data_AF-A0A0N4VXX3-F1
#
_entry.id   AF-A0A0N4VXX3-F1
#
_cell.length_a   1.000
_cell.length_b   1.000
_cell.length_c   1.000
_cell.angle_alpha   90.00
_cell.angle_beta   90.00
_cell.angle_gamma   90.00
#
_symmetry.space_group_name_H-M   'P 1'
#
loop_
_entity.id
_entity.type
_entity.pdbx_description
1 polymer ?
#
loop_
_entity_poly.entity_id
_entity_poly.type
_entity_poly.pdbx_seq_one_letter_code
_entity_poly.pdbx_strand_id
1 'polypeptide(L)'
;MAPLATQSSIPPRLMSLMRTITIGYPTEQNLNAIYSAYLMPILEACIAPLGSPVRVEAMASVMVRLYEEVRSNFRPADRGHYIFTPRDLTKWTIATMRHELTDESKVIEVMAFESRRIFMDK
;
A
#
# COMPACT_ATOMS: atom_id res chain seq x y z
N MET A 1 13.14 1.84 -8.46
CA MET A 1 12.36 2.67 -9.41
C MET A 1 12.23 1.89 -10.70
N ALA A 2 11.01 1.62 -11.18
CA ALA A 2 10.83 1.16 -12.55
C ALA A 2 11.21 2.33 -13.49
N PRO A 3 12.08 2.12 -14.48
CA PRO A 3 12.53 3.21 -15.33
C PRO A 3 11.36 3.66 -16.21
N LEU A 4 10.83 4.86 -15.94
CA LEU A 4 10.01 5.55 -16.93
C LEU A 4 10.94 6.06 -18.03
N ALA A 5 10.52 5.87 -19.28
CA ALA A 5 11.27 6.16 -20.51
C ALA A 5 11.69 7.63 -20.72
N THR A 6 11.44 8.53 -19.76
CA THR A 6 11.72 9.97 -19.85
C THR A 6 12.82 10.46 -18.90
N GLN A 7 13.49 9.59 -18.15
CA GLN A 7 14.61 10.02 -17.30
C GLN A 7 15.90 10.21 -18.10
N SER A 8 16.43 11.43 -18.09
CA SER A 8 17.73 11.77 -18.68
C SER A 8 18.86 11.01 -17.97
N SER A 9 19.73 10.38 -18.76
CA SER A 9 20.90 9.65 -18.24
C SER A 9 21.89 10.60 -17.54
N ILE A 10 22.36 10.21 -16.36
CA ILE A 10 23.31 11.01 -15.57
C ILE A 10 24.73 10.82 -16.16
N PRO A 11 25.51 11.89 -16.35
CA PRO A 11 26.87 11.78 -16.89
C PRO A 11 27.77 10.86 -16.04
N PRO A 12 28.55 9.94 -16.66
CA PRO A 12 29.45 9.03 -15.92
C PRO A 12 30.48 9.74 -15.04
N ARG A 13 30.94 10.93 -15.46
CA ARG A 13 31.86 11.77 -14.68
C ARG A 13 31.28 12.18 -13.33
N LEU A 14 29.98 12.46 -13.26
CA LEU A 14 29.30 12.81 -12.02
C LEU A 14 29.08 11.57 -11.15
N MET A 15 28.66 10.46 -11.76
CA MET A 15 28.48 9.18 -11.06
C MET A 15 29.77 8.69 -10.41
N SER A 16 30.93 8.87 -11.05
CA SER A 16 32.24 8.48 -10.51
C SER A 16 32.65 9.23 -9.25
N LEU A 17 32.07 10.41 -8.98
CA LEU A 17 32.39 11.22 -7.81
C LEU A 17 31.51 10.88 -6.59
N MET A 18 30.45 10.10 -6.78
CA MET A 18 29.45 9.80 -5.76
C MET A 18 29.37 8.30 -5.48
N ARG A 19 28.96 7.93 -4.26
CA ARG A 19 28.55 6.55 -3.95
C ARG A 19 27.05 6.46 -4.16
N THR A 20 26.61 5.45 -4.89
CA THR A 20 25.19 5.21 -5.18
C THR A 20 24.74 3.89 -4.57
N ILE A 21 23.55 3.88 -3.97
CA ILE A 21 22.87 2.68 -3.49
C ILE A 21 21.50 2.63 -4.17
N THR A 22 21.16 1.48 -4.73
CA THR A 22 19.84 1.23 -5.32
C THR A 22 18.98 0.44 -4.35
N ILE A 23 17.80 0.97 -4.02
CA ILE A 23 16.84 0.30 -3.14
C ILE A 23 15.66 -0.18 -3.99
N GLY A 24 15.35 -1.47 -3.86
CA GLY A 24 14.21 -2.12 -4.50
C GLY A 24 12.88 -1.82 -3.82
N TYR A 25 11.79 -2.32 -4.39
CA TYR A 25 10.51 -2.36 -3.69
C TYR A 25 10.56 -3.40 -2.55
N PRO A 26 9.87 -3.16 -1.43
CA PRO A 26 9.73 -4.16 -0.38
C PRO A 26 8.99 -5.40 -0.89
N THR A 27 9.30 -6.56 -0.30
CA THR A 27 8.60 -7.82 -0.57
C THR A 27 7.19 -7.80 0.03
N GLU A 28 6.31 -8.68 -0.45
CA GLU A 28 4.95 -8.86 0.09
C GLU A 28 4.97 -9.12 1.60
N GLN A 29 5.89 -9.96 2.07
CA GLN A 29 6.08 -10.28 3.49
C GLN A 29 6.44 -9.04 4.31
N ASN A 30 7.35 -8.21 3.81
CA ASN A 30 7.72 -6.96 4.48
C ASN A 30 6.55 -5.97 4.49
N LEU A 31 5.79 -5.89 3.39
CA LEU A 31 4.58 -5.07 3.32
C LEU A 31 3.53 -5.54 4.34
N ASN A 32 3.30 -6.85 4.45
CA ASN A 32 2.38 -7.42 5.42
C ASN A 32 2.77 -7.04 6.86
N ALA A 33 4.07 -7.18 7.21
CA ALA A 33 4.58 -6.82 8.53
C ALA A 33 4.48 -5.31 8.83
N ILE A 34 4.71 -4.45 7.82
CA ILE A 34 4.57 -3.00 7.97
C ILE A 34 3.09 -2.66 8.19
N TYR A 35 2.19 -3.15 7.34
CA TYR A 35 0.77 -2.76 7.42
C TYR A 35 0.03 -3.41 8.58
N SER A 36 0.44 -4.59 9.05
CA SER A 36 -0.09 -5.15 10.31
C SER A 36 0.26 -4.27 11.50
N ALA A 37 1.52 -3.80 11.60
CA ALA A 37 1.96 -2.89 12.66
C ALA A 37 1.23 -1.54 12.62
N TYR A 38 0.90 -1.03 11.42
CA TYR A 38 0.11 0.20 11.28
C TYR A 38 -1.37 0.01 11.65
N LEU A 39 -1.97 -1.12 11.28
CA LEU A 39 -3.40 -1.39 11.53
C LEU A 39 -3.69 -1.75 12.98
N MET A 40 -2.73 -2.37 13.68
CA MET A 40 -2.90 -2.80 15.08
C MET A 40 -3.43 -1.69 16.00
N PRO A 41 -2.78 -0.52 16.14
CA PRO A 41 -3.28 0.54 17.00
C PRO A 41 -4.59 1.17 16.48
N ILE A 42 -4.86 1.14 15.18
CA ILE A 42 -6.08 1.70 14.59
C ILE A 42 -7.29 0.86 15.00
N LEU A 43 -7.16 -0.46 14.89
CA LEU A 43 -8.23 -1.40 15.17
C LEU A 43 -8.43 -1.61 16.68
N GLU A 44 -7.34 -1.63 17.46
CA GLU A 44 -7.42 -1.66 18.93
C GLU A 44 -8.16 -0.44 19.49
N ALA A 45 -7.89 0.76 18.96
CA ALA A 45 -8.54 1.99 19.43
C ALA A 45 -10.05 2.03 19.14
N CYS A 46 -10.51 1.35 18.09
CA CYS A 46 -11.92 1.43 17.69
C CYS A 46 -12.77 0.27 18.20
N ILE A 47 -12.25 -0.96 18.25
CA ILE A 47 -13.03 -2.15 18.58
C ILE A 47 -12.18 -3.10 19.45
N ALA A 48 -12.38 -3.01 20.77
CA ALA A 48 -11.63 -3.78 21.78
C ALA A 48 -11.54 -5.32 21.54
N PRO A 49 -12.54 -6.02 20.96
CA PRO A 49 -12.40 -7.45 20.60
C PRO A 49 -11.82 -7.76 19.21
N LEU A 50 -11.61 -6.77 18.32
CA LEU A 50 -11.03 -6.97 16.98
C LEU A 50 -9.52 -6.72 16.88
N GLY A 51 -8.91 -6.17 17.93
CA GLY A 51 -7.45 -6.01 18.05
C GLY A 51 -6.66 -7.33 18.17
N SER A 52 -7.26 -8.48 17.90
CA SER A 52 -6.53 -9.75 17.89
C SER A 52 -5.47 -9.70 16.79
N PRO A 53 -4.18 -9.94 17.10
CA PRO A 53 -3.08 -9.78 16.15
C PRO A 53 -3.28 -10.64 14.90
N VAL A 54 -3.87 -11.83 15.04
CA VAL A 54 -4.18 -12.75 13.94
C VAL A 54 -5.16 -12.13 12.93
N ARG A 55 -6.19 -11.42 13.41
CA ARG A 55 -7.17 -10.76 12.54
C ARG A 55 -6.58 -9.56 11.82
N VAL A 56 -5.75 -8.78 12.53
CA VAL A 56 -5.03 -7.63 11.96
C VAL A 56 -4.06 -8.08 10.86
N GLU A 57 -3.31 -9.15 11.11
CA GLU A 57 -2.41 -9.76 10.11
C GLU A 57 -3.17 -10.29 8.89
N ALA A 58 -4.32 -10.96 9.10
CA ALA A 58 -5.17 -11.42 8.01
C ALA A 58 -5.69 -10.24 7.17
N MET A 59 -6.12 -9.15 7.81
CA MET A 59 -6.57 -7.94 7.12
C MET A 59 -5.44 -7.31 6.30
N ALA A 60 -4.25 -7.14 6.90
CA ALA A 60 -3.07 -6.62 6.21
C ALA A 60 -2.73 -7.49 4.99
N SER A 61 -2.78 -8.82 5.13
CA SER A 61 -2.54 -9.75 4.02
C SER A 61 -3.53 -9.56 2.88
N VAL A 62 -4.82 -9.40 3.17
CA VAL A 62 -5.84 -9.13 2.14
C VAL A 62 -5.57 -7.80 1.43
N MET A 63 -5.21 -6.75 2.16
CA MET A 63 -4.89 -5.46 1.57
C MET A 63 -3.69 -5.54 0.60
N VAL A 64 -2.62 -6.19 1.03
CA VAL A 64 -1.39 -6.31 0.23
C VAL A 64 -1.62 -7.20 -0.98
N ARG A 65 -2.35 -8.31 -0.84
CA ARG A 65 -2.72 -9.17 -1.97
C ARG A 65 -3.53 -8.42 -3.01
N LEU A 66 -4.56 -7.67 -2.58
CA LEU A 66 -5.35 -6.84 -3.49
C LEU A 66 -4.47 -5.82 -4.23
N TYR A 67 -3.55 -5.17 -3.51
CA TYR A 67 -2.61 -4.22 -4.11
C TYR A 67 -1.71 -4.88 -5.17
N GLU A 68 -1.14 -6.07 -4.90
CA GLU A 68 -0.29 -6.76 -5.87
C GLU A 68 -1.09 -7.30 -7.06
N GLU A 69 -2.33 -7.75 -6.86
CA GLU A 69 -3.24 -8.11 -7.96
C GLU A 69 -3.58 -6.91 -8.85
N VAL A 70 -3.92 -5.76 -8.26
CA VAL A 70 -4.17 -4.52 -9.03
C VAL A 70 -2.91 -4.10 -9.77
N ARG A 71 -1.76 -4.08 -9.11
CA ARG A 71 -0.48 -3.68 -9.72
C ARG A 71 -0.03 -4.62 -10.84
N SER A 72 -0.31 -5.91 -10.73
CA SER A 72 0.08 -6.89 -11.75
C SER A 72 -0.81 -6.85 -12.98
N ASN A 73 -2.11 -6.62 -12.79
CA ASN A 73 -3.13 -6.55 -13.84
C ASN A 73 -3.17 -5.20 -14.57
N PHE A 74 -2.94 -4.08 -13.88
CA PHE A 74 -3.01 -2.74 -14.44
C PHE A 74 -1.63 -2.13 -14.56
N ARG A 75 -1.06 -2.09 -15.77
CA ARG A 75 0.32 -1.65 -15.99
C ARG A 75 0.38 -0.23 -16.53
N PRO A 76 1.45 0.53 -16.21
CA PRO A 76 1.70 1.84 -16.83
C PRO A 76 1.80 1.80 -18.36
N ALA A 77 2.11 0.63 -18.92
CA ALA A 77 2.18 0.41 -20.37
C ALA A 77 0.79 0.48 -21.04
N ASP A 78 -0.28 0.12 -20.33
CA ASP A 78 -1.64 0.17 -20.85
C ASP A 78 -2.19 1.60 -20.78
N ARG A 79 -2.01 2.25 -19.63
CA ARG A 79 -2.36 3.66 -19.41
C ARG A 79 -1.36 4.34 -18.47
N GLY A 80 -0.94 5.55 -18.83
CA GLY A 80 0.08 6.30 -18.07
C GLY A 80 -0.33 6.66 -16.63
N HIS A 81 -1.62 6.61 -16.28
CA HIS A 81 -2.11 6.85 -14.92
C HIS A 81 -2.14 5.60 -14.03
N TYR A 82 -1.87 4.40 -14.56
CA TYR A 82 -1.80 3.15 -13.80
C TYR A 82 -0.47 3.03 -13.04
N ILE A 83 -0.27 3.97 -12.13
CA ILE A 83 0.88 4.03 -11.23
C ILE A 83 0.38 3.70 -9.84
N PHE A 84 0.62 2.45 -9.44
CA PHE A 84 0.34 1.94 -8.10
C PHE A 84 1.65 1.82 -7.32
N THR A 85 1.65 2.40 -6.12
CA THR A 85 2.82 2.41 -5.24
C THR A 85 2.40 2.05 -3.82
N PRO A 86 3.33 1.66 -2.92
CA PRO A 86 3.00 1.44 -1.51
C PRO A 86 2.37 2.67 -0.83
N ARG A 87 2.55 3.88 -1.40
CA ARG A 87 1.83 5.07 -0.94
C ARG A 87 0.30 4.90 -1.02
N ASP A 88 -0.22 4.15 -1.98
CA ASP A 88 -1.66 3.90 -2.12
C ASP A 88 -2.15 2.98 -0.98
N LEU A 89 -1.37 1.99 -0.53
CA LEU A 89 -1.64 1.21 0.68
C LEU A 89 -1.63 2.09 1.94
N THR A 90 -0.67 3.02 2.07
CA THR A 90 -0.64 3.97 3.21
C THR A 90 -1.80 4.95 3.17
N LYS A 91 -2.24 5.39 1.99
CA LYS A 91 -3.45 6.21 1.86
C LYS A 91 -4.68 5.43 2.32
N TRP A 92 -4.75 4.14 1.98
CA TRP A 92 -5.85 3.27 2.39
C TRP A 92 -5.91 3.15 3.92
N THR A 93 -4.79 2.85 4.60
CA THR A 93 -4.78 2.77 6.07
C THR A 93 -5.16 4.08 6.75
N ILE A 94 -4.64 5.22 6.28
CA ILE A 94 -4.98 6.54 6.83
C ILE A 94 -6.44 6.90 6.57
N ALA A 95 -7.00 6.53 5.42
CA ALA A 95 -8.39 6.82 5.11
C ALA A 95 -9.36 6.02 5.99
N THR A 96 -8.99 4.80 6.41
CA THR A 96 -9.75 4.01 7.38
C THR A 96 -9.87 4.73 8.72
N MET A 97 -8.82 5.42 9.19
CA MET A 97 -8.85 6.19 10.46
C MET A 97 -9.88 7.34 10.46
N ARG A 98 -10.38 7.76 9.29
CA ARG A 98 -11.35 8.87 9.19
C ARG A 98 -12.79 8.45 9.47
N HIS A 99 -13.05 7.14 9.52
CA HIS A 99 -14.38 6.59 9.70
C HIS A 99 -14.56 6.13 11.14
N GLU A 100 -15.78 6.24 11.65
CA GLU A 100 -16.17 5.62 12.91
C GLU A 100 -16.34 4.12 12.70
N LEU A 101 -15.44 3.34 13.31
CA LEU A 101 -15.45 1.88 13.21
C LEU A 101 -16.18 1.31 14.42
N THR A 102 -17.50 1.22 14.33
CA THR A 102 -18.36 0.75 15.43
C THR A 102 -18.38 -0.78 15.55
N ASP A 103 -18.41 -1.48 14.41
CA ASP A 103 -18.57 -2.93 14.32
C ASP A 103 -17.64 -3.55 13.25
N GLU A 104 -17.43 -4.87 13.33
CA GLU A 104 -16.61 -5.63 12.36
C GLU A 104 -17.13 -5.50 10.91
N SER A 105 -18.45 -5.54 10.73
CA SER A 105 -19.08 -5.33 9.43
C SER A 105 -18.76 -3.95 8.87
N LYS A 106 -18.73 -2.93 9.73
CA LYS A 106 -18.43 -1.55 9.34
C LYS A 106 -16.97 -1.39 8.95
N VAL A 107 -16.06 -2.07 9.64
CA VAL A 107 -14.63 -2.12 9.24
C VAL A 107 -14.50 -2.67 7.84
N ILE A 108 -15.12 -3.83 7.55
CA ILE A 108 -15.02 -4.45 6.23
C ILE A 108 -15.64 -3.54 5.15
N GLU A 109 -16.79 -2.92 5.43
CA GLU A 109 -17.45 -1.99 4.52
C GLU A 109 -16.56 -0.77 4.21
N VAL A 110 -15.98 -0.14 5.23
CA VAL A 110 -15.06 1.01 5.07
C VAL A 110 -13.82 0.60 4.29
N MET A 111 -13.25 -0.57 4.60
CA MET A 111 -12.08 -1.09 3.90
C MET A 111 -12.37 -1.31 2.41
N ALA A 112 -13.52 -1.91 2.07
CA ALA A 112 -13.93 -2.12 0.69
C ALA A 112 -14.29 -0.80 -0.03
N PHE A 113 -14.91 0.14 0.67
CA PHE A 113 -15.22 1.46 0.12
C PHE A 113 -13.93 2.23 -0.23
N GLU A 114 -12.98 2.27 0.69
CA GLU A 114 -11.71 2.98 0.48
C GLU A 114 -10.83 2.31 -0.58
N SER A 115 -10.84 0.97 -0.67
CA SER A 115 -10.11 0.28 -1.75
C SER A 115 -10.68 0.65 -3.12
N ARG A 116 -12.00 0.69 -3.28
CA ARG A 116 -12.65 1.13 -4.52
C ARG A 116 -12.28 2.57 -4.82
N ARG A 117 -12.41 3.50 -3.87
CA ARG A 117 -12.07 4.91 -4.09
C ARG A 117 -10.60 5.11 -4.51
N ILE A 118 -9.67 4.31 -3.98
CA ILE A 118 -8.24 4.47 -4.26
C ILE A 118 -7.83 3.81 -5.59
N PHE A 119 -8.37 2.62 -5.89
CA PHE A 119 -7.93 1.81 -7.03
C PHE A 119 -8.85 1.91 -8.25
N MET A 120 -10.18 2.03 -8.05
CA MET A 120 -11.16 2.07 -9.15
C MET A 120 -11.25 3.44 -9.81
N ASP A 121 -11.04 4.52 -9.06
CA ASP A 121 -11.13 5.90 -9.59
C ASP A 121 -9.88 6.31 -10.40
N LYS A 122 -8.83 5.47 -10.42
CA LYS A 122 -7.60 5.68 -11.19
C LYS A 122 -7.75 5.19 -12.61
#